data_AF-A0A7U9KS59-F1
#
_entry.id   AF-A0A7U9KS59-F1
#
_cell.length_a   1.000
_cell.length_b   1.000
_cell.length_c   1.000
_cell.angle_alpha   90.00
_cell.angle_beta   90.00
_cell.angle_gamma   90.00
#
_symmetry.space_group_name_H-M   'P 1'
#
loop_
_entity.id
_entity.type
_entity.pdbx_description
1 polymer ?
#
loop_
_entity_poly.entity_id
_entity_poly.type
_entity_poly.pdbx_seq_one_letter_code
_entity_poly.pdbx_strand_id
1 'polypeptide(L)' 'MAFYGPFRDPVRNIWVVDFGIIACAGIIPLALVCGPIRGIPFYWQLLDMSFGVFGVIPLLVVRRMIKCLEAYQLAA' A
#
# COMPACT_ATOMS: atom_id res chain seq x y z
N MET A 1 13.45 2.85 11.05
CA MET A 1 12.84 1.50 10.90
C MET A 1 11.32 1.66 10.86
N ALA A 2 10.71 1.78 9.68
CA ALA A 2 9.32 2.26 9.53
C ALA A 2 8.23 1.23 9.93
N PHE A 3 8.59 -0.03 10.18
CA PHE A 3 7.64 -1.14 10.44
C PHE A 3 7.61 -1.63 11.89
N TYR A 4 8.30 -0.98 12.83
CA TYR A 4 8.31 -1.41 14.24
C TYR A 4 7.01 -1.08 14.99
N GLY A 5 6.33 0.01 14.63
CA GLY A 5 5.05 0.40 15.21
C GLY A 5 3.93 -0.62 14.98
N PRO A 6 3.65 -1.04 13.73
CA PRO A 6 2.66 -2.07 13.42
C PRO A 6 2.95 -3.43 14.06
N PHE A 7 4.22 -3.75 14.32
CA PHE A 7 4.63 -5.02 14.93
C PHE A 7 4.34 -5.06 16.44
N ARG A 8 4.36 -3.90 17.13
CA ARG A 8 3.99 -3.81 18.56
C ARG A 8 2.51 -3.57 18.79
N ASP A 9 1.91 -2.64 18.05
CA ASP A 9 0.50 -2.26 18.18
C ASP A 9 -0.12 -2.07 16.79
N PRO A 10 -0.65 -3.15 16.18
CA PRO A 10 -1.19 -3.09 14.83
C PRO A 10 -2.39 -2.15 14.71
N VAL A 11 -3.28 -2.12 15.71
CA VAL A 11 -4.52 -1.30 15.69
C VAL A 11 -4.21 0.19 15.73
N ARG A 12 -3.31 0.63 16.63
CA ARG A 12 -2.92 2.04 16.76
C ARG A 12 -2.11 2.56 15.58
N ASN A 13 -1.45 1.68 14.84
CA ASN A 13 -0.56 2.04 13.73
C ASN A 13 -1.09 1.62 12.36
N ILE A 14 -2.41 1.37 12.23
CA ILE A 14 -3.05 1.03 10.94
C ILE A 14 -2.81 2.11 9.87
N TRP A 15 -2.57 3.36 10.30
CA TRP A 15 -2.23 4.49 9.43
C TRP A 15 -1.00 4.22 8.55
N VAL A 16 -0.01 3.44 9.01
CA VAL A 16 1.16 3.06 8.21
C VAL A 16 0.76 2.22 7.00
N VAL A 17 -0.24 1.34 7.17
CA VAL A 17 -0.78 0.50 6.09
C VAL A 17 -1.59 1.35 5.11
N ASP A 18 -2.42 2.27 5.61
CA ASP A 18 -3.16 3.21 4.77
C ASP A 18 -2.21 4.12 3.95
N PHE A 19 -1.10 4.57 4.55
CA PHE A 19 -0.06 5.32 3.85
C PHE A 19 0.60 4.50 2.73
N GLY A 20 0.86 3.21 2.98
CA GLY A 20 1.34 2.28 1.95
C GLY A 20 0.36 2.12 0.79
N ILE A 21 -0.96 2.09 1.07
CA ILE A 21 -2.01 1.99 0.05
C ILE A 21 -2.02 3.26 -0.81
N ILE A 22 -1.94 4.43 -0.18
CA ILE A 22 -1.88 5.73 -0.88
C ILE A 22 -0.62 5.82 -1.75
N ALA A 23 0.53 5.36 -1.25
CA ALA A 23 1.77 5.30 -2.02
C ALA A 23 1.62 4.40 -3.26
N CYS A 24 1.00 3.22 -3.12
CA CYS A 24 0.71 2.32 -4.25
C CYS A 24 -0.23 2.97 -5.28
N ALA A 25 -1.27 3.68 -4.81
CA ALA A 25 -2.17 4.41 -5.69
C ALA A 25 -1.46 5.58 -6.41
N GLY A 26 -0.50 6.24 -5.74
CA GLY A 26 0.30 7.33 -6.29
C GLY A 26 1.29 6.90 -7.39
N ILE A 27 1.70 5.63 -7.43
CA ILE A 27 2.55 5.09 -8.49
C ILE A 27 1.84 5.13 -9.85
N ILE A 28 0.51 4.93 -9.90
CA ILE A 28 -0.28 4.93 -11.15
C ILE A 28 -0.24 6.28 -11.89
N PRO A 29 -0.63 7.42 -11.28
CA PRO A 29 -0.55 8.73 -11.92
C PRO A 29 0.90 9.14 -12.17
N LEU A 30 1.83 8.79 -11.28
CA LEU A 30 3.26 9.06 -11.47
C LEU A 30 3.80 8.37 -12.73
N ALA A 31 3.48 7.10 -12.94
CA ALA A 31 3.89 6.34 -14.12
C ALA A 31 3.28 6.92 -15.40
N LEU A 32 2.02 7.36 -15.35
CA LEU A 32 1.32 7.99 -16.48
C LEU A 32 1.87 9.38 -16.85
N VAL A 33 2.39 10.15 -15.88
CA VAL A 33 2.97 11.48 -16.13
C VAL A 33 4.46 11.38 -16.46
N CYS A 34 5.25 10.66 -15.67
CA CYS A 34 6.70 10.55 -15.86
C CYS A 34 7.10 9.65 -17.04
N GLY A 35 6.25 8.67 -17.38
CA GLY A 35 6.45 7.77 -18.51
C GLY A 35 6.61 8.50 -19.86
N PRO A 36 5.64 9.33 -20.29
CA PRO A 36 5.77 10.13 -21.52
C PRO A 36 6.86 11.20 -21.42
N ILE A 37 7.09 11.81 -20.25
CA ILE A 37 8.16 12.80 -20.05
C ILE A 37 9.55 12.20 -20.29
N ARG A 38 9.76 10.92 -19.96
CA ARG A 38 11.03 10.21 -20.16
C ARG A 38 11.13 9.45 -21.49
N GLY A 39 10.12 9.52 -22.36
CA GLY A 39 10.10 8.79 -23.64
C GLY A 39 10.09 7.26 -23.50
N ILE A 40 9.65 6.75 -22.34
CA ILE A 40 9.68 5.32 -22.03
C ILE A 40 8.47 4.64 -22.70
N PRO A 41 8.66 3.52 -23.43
CA PRO A 41 7.56 2.80 -24.06
C PRO A 41 6.50 2.34 -23.05
N PHE A 42 5.23 2.37 -23.46
CA PHE A 42 4.06 2.12 -22.61
C PHE A 42 4.11 0.78 -21.84
N TYR A 43 4.76 -0.24 -22.42
CA TYR A 43 4.96 -1.55 -21.76
C TYR A 43 5.78 -1.49 -20.47
N TRP A 44 6.77 -0.60 -20.39
CA TRP A 44 7.56 -0.42 -19.17
C TRP A 44 6.79 0.35 -18.10
N GLN A 45 5.92 1.28 -18.51
CA GLN A 45 5.01 1.98 -17.59
C GLN A 45 3.97 1.01 -17.00
N LEU A 46 3.50 0.04 -17.78
CA LEU A 46 2.65 -1.06 -17.30
C LEU A 46 3.36 -1.91 -16.25
N LEU A 47 4.67 -2.17 -16.41
CA LEU A 47 5.47 -2.88 -15.42
C LEU A 47 5.57 -2.09 -14.11
N ASP A 48 5.82 -0.78 -14.17
CA ASP A 48 5.86 0.09 -12.99
C ASP A 48 4.50 0.17 -12.27
N MET A 49 3.41 0.32 -13.02
CA MET A 49 2.05 0.32 -12.48
C MET A 49 1.70 -1.02 -11.83
N SER A 50 2.24 -2.14 -12.35
CA SER A 50 2.03 -3.46 -11.75
C SER A 50 2.54 -3.53 -10.31
N PHE A 51 3.66 -2.87 -9.98
CA PHE A 51 4.15 -2.83 -8.59
C PHE A 51 3.18 -2.10 -7.65
N GLY A 52 2.52 -1.03 -8.11
CA GLY A 52 1.46 -0.38 -7.34
C GLY A 52 0.25 -1.30 -7.12
N VAL A 53 -0.20 -1.98 -8.17
CA VAL A 53 -1.36 -2.87 -8.10
C VAL A 53 -1.08 -4.12 -7.26
N PHE A 54 0.04 -4.80 -7.50
CA PHE A 54 0.43 -5.99 -6.72
C PHE A 54 0.85 -5.63 -5.29
N GLY A 55 1.45 -4.46 -5.07
CA GLY A 55 1.83 -3.97 -3.75
C GLY A 55 0.64 -3.63 -2.85
N VAL A 56 -0.50 -3.21 -3.42
CA VAL A 56 -1.70 -2.90 -2.62
C VAL A 56 -2.38 -4.13 -2.04
N ILE A 57 -2.26 -5.29 -2.70
CA ILE A 57 -2.89 -6.56 -2.30
C ILE A 57 -2.49 -6.97 -0.87
N PRO A 58 -1.20 -7.15 -0.52
CA PRO A 58 -0.80 -7.53 0.83
C PRO A 58 -1.17 -6.46 1.86
N LEU A 59 -1.14 -5.17 1.50
CA LEU A 59 -1.56 -4.08 2.39
C LEU A 59 -3.05 -4.16 2.75
N LEU A 60 -3.91 -4.48 1.79
CA LEU A 60 -5.34 -4.68 2.03
C LEU A 60 -5.61 -5.91 2.91
N VAL A 61 -4.87 -7.00 2.71
CA VAL A 61 -4.96 -8.20 3.55
C VAL A 61 -4.59 -7.86 4.99
N VAL A 62 -3.45 -7.20 5.20
CA VAL A 62 -2.99 -6.79 6.53
C VAL A 62 -4.00 -5.83 7.17
N ARG A 63 -4.51 -4.84 6.43
CA ARG A 63 -5.54 -3.92 6.92
C ARG A 63 -6.79 -4.66 7.41
N ARG A 64 -7.22 -5.69 6.68
CA ARG A 64 -8.37 -6.52 7.06
C ARG A 64 -8.10 -7.34 8.32
N MET A 65 -6.91 -7.92 8.44
CA MET A 65 -6.49 -8.66 9.63
C MET A 65 -6.42 -7.77 10.87
N ILE A 66 -5.88 -6.55 10.73
CA ILE A 66 -5.82 -5.57 11.83
C ILE A 66 -7.22 -5.21 12.33
N LYS A 67 -8.16 -4.92 11.42
CA LYS A 67 -9.56 -4.64 11.80
C LYS A 67 -10.25 -5.84 12.47
N CYS A 68 -9.93 -7.05 12.04
CA CYS A 68 -10.43 -8.26 12.69
C CYS A 68 -9.89 -8.40 14.11
N LEU A 69 -8.61 -8.05 14.33
CA LEU A 69 -7.96 -8.04 15.64
C LEU A 69 -8.55 -6.97 16.57
N GLU A 70 -8.80 -5.77 16.04
CA GLU A 70 -9.49 -4.68 16.75
C GLU A 70 -10.89 -5.11 17.22
N ALA A 71 -11.67 -5.77 16.36
CA ALA A 71 -12.97 -6.30 16.72
C ALA A 71 -12.90 -7.39 17.80
N TYR A 72 -11.87 -8.26 17.76
CA TYR A 72 -11.66 -9.28 18.78
C TYR A 72 -11.28 -8.67 20.14
N GLN A 73 -10.44 -7.63 20.16
CA GLN A 73 -10.08 -6.91 21.38
C GLN A 73 -11.25 -6.14 22.00
N LEU A 74 -12.19 -5.65 21.20
CA LEU A 74 -13.40 -4.96 21.70
C LEU A 74 -14.47 -5.93 22.23
N ALA A 75 -14.43 -7.19 21.81
CA ALA A 75 -15.37 -8.23 22.22
C ALA A 75 -14.92 -9.03 23.46
N ALA A 76 -13.66 -8.88 23.88
CA ALA A 76 -13.05 -9.50 25.05
C ALA A 76 -13.11 -8.58 26.28
#